data_AF-A0A3D4ZHD2-F1
#
_entry.id   AF-A0A3D4ZHD2-F1
#
_cell.length_a   1.000
_cell.length_b   1.000
_cell.length_c   1.000
_cell.angle_alpha   90.00
_cell.angle_beta   90.00
_cell.angle_gamma   90.00
#
_symmetry.space_group_name_H-M   'P 1'
#
loop_
_entity.id
_entity.type
_entity.pdbx_description
1 polymer ?
#
loop_
_entity_poly.entity_id
_entity_poly.type
_entity_poly.pdbx_seq_one_letter_code
_entity_poly.pdbx_strand_id
1 'polypeptide(L)'
;IKALRSFIAYQVDVIVFVPIVTDGWDNVLQEARDAGIPVLVTDRKIHVDDQSLYAGFIGTDSLREGRNAGLFVLDKFKNKSELLNETKEYIN
;
A
#
# COMPACT_ATOMS: atom_id res chain seq x y z
N ILE A 1 -0.05 3.34 -15.77
CA ILE A 1 -1.25 3.84 -16.51
C ILE A 1 -1.39 3.24 -17.91
N LYS A 2 -0.42 3.36 -18.83
CA LYS A 2 -0.56 2.83 -20.23
C LYS A 2 -1.03 1.36 -20.30
N ALA A 3 -0.46 0.48 -19.49
CA ALA A 3 -0.83 -0.93 -19.46
C ALA A 3 -2.31 -1.16 -19.08
N LEU A 4 -2.83 -0.43 -18.08
CA LEU A 4 -4.24 -0.51 -17.68
C LEU A 4 -5.16 -0.15 -18.87
N ARG A 5 -4.86 0.95 -19.57
CA ARG A 5 -5.64 1.34 -20.76
C ARG A 5 -5.60 0.31 -21.87
N SER A 6 -4.46 -0.36 -22.07
CA SER A 6 -4.38 -1.49 -23.01
C SER A 6 -5.27 -2.66 -22.58
N PHE A 7 -5.29 -3.01 -21.29
CA PHE A 7 -6.18 -4.06 -20.78
C PHE A 7 -7.67 -3.69 -20.89
N ILE A 8 -8.02 -2.42 -20.66
CA ILE A 8 -9.38 -1.92 -20.88
C ILE A 8 -9.77 -2.06 -22.35
N ALA A 9 -8.90 -1.65 -23.28
CA ALA A 9 -9.15 -1.78 -24.72
C ALA A 9 -9.27 -3.25 -25.18
N TYR A 10 -8.56 -4.17 -24.52
CA TYR A 10 -8.67 -5.61 -24.79
C TYR A 10 -9.88 -6.26 -24.11
N GLN A 11 -10.66 -5.52 -23.32
CA GLN A 11 -11.83 -6.02 -22.59
C GLN A 11 -11.51 -7.28 -21.78
N VAL A 12 -10.40 -7.24 -21.02
CA VAL A 12 -10.06 -8.34 -20.10
C VAL A 12 -11.12 -8.50 -19.02
N ASP A 13 -11.25 -9.70 -18.46
CA ASP A 13 -12.25 -9.98 -17.43
C ASP A 13 -11.95 -9.29 -16.09
N VAL A 14 -10.67 -9.14 -15.73
CA VAL A 14 -10.21 -8.55 -14.47
C VAL A 14 -8.84 -7.91 -14.67
N ILE A 15 -8.58 -6.78 -13.99
CA ILE A 15 -7.25 -6.17 -13.91
C ILE A 15 -6.73 -6.27 -12.47
N VAL A 16 -5.49 -6.73 -12.31
CA VAL A 16 -4.78 -6.72 -11.02
C VAL A 16 -3.44 -6.03 -11.20
N PHE A 17 -3.12 -5.04 -10.36
CA PHE A 17 -1.85 -4.32 -10.50
C PHE A 17 -1.29 -3.80 -9.16
N VAL A 18 0.03 -3.62 -9.15
CA VAL A 18 0.76 -2.95 -8.07
C VAL A 18 0.99 -1.48 -8.45
N PRO A 19 0.48 -0.50 -7.70
CA PRO A 19 0.70 0.91 -7.97
C PRO A 19 2.14 1.31 -7.62
N ILE A 20 2.79 2.10 -8.48
CA ILE A 20 4.14 2.62 -8.21
C ILE A 20 4.14 3.96 -7.46
N VAL A 21 3.02 4.68 -7.53
CA VAL A 21 2.76 5.98 -6.88
C VAL A 21 1.37 5.94 -6.27
N THR A 22 1.11 6.80 -5.29
CA THR A 22 -0.13 6.78 -4.51
C THR A 22 -1.32 7.42 -5.25
N ASP A 23 -1.06 8.49 -5.99
CA ASP A 23 -2.10 9.35 -6.58
C ASP A 23 -2.15 9.24 -8.12
N GLY A 24 -3.20 9.81 -8.72
CA GLY A 24 -3.34 9.94 -10.18
C GLY A 24 -3.99 8.74 -10.88
N TRP A 25 -4.73 7.92 -10.12
CA TRP A 25 -5.39 6.71 -10.62
C TRP A 25 -6.86 6.91 -11.00
N ASP A 26 -7.49 7.99 -10.54
CA ASP A 26 -8.94 8.24 -10.64
C ASP A 26 -9.46 8.09 -12.05
N ASN A 27 -8.85 8.77 -13.03
CA ASN A 27 -9.29 8.73 -14.42
C ASN A 27 -9.24 7.33 -15.03
N VAL A 28 -8.14 6.59 -14.83
CA VAL A 28 -8.00 5.26 -15.46
C VAL A 28 -8.81 4.19 -14.75
N LEU A 29 -9.07 4.34 -13.44
CA LEU A 29 -9.98 3.46 -12.73
C LEU A 29 -11.44 3.75 -13.08
N GLN A 30 -11.80 5.02 -13.32
CA GLN A 30 -13.10 5.37 -13.87
C GLN A 30 -13.29 4.77 -15.28
N GLU A 31 -12.29 4.88 -16.16
CA GLU A 31 -12.30 4.22 -17.48
C GLU A 31 -12.54 2.70 -17.36
N ALA A 32 -11.90 2.03 -16.40
CA ALA A 32 -12.10 0.59 -16.16
C ALA A 32 -13.51 0.27 -15.65
N ARG A 33 -14.02 1.08 -14.70
CA ARG A 33 -15.38 0.96 -14.15
C ARG A 33 -16.43 1.13 -15.24
N ASP A 34 -16.27 2.13 -16.10
CA ASP A 34 -17.19 2.41 -17.21
C ASP A 34 -17.20 1.26 -18.24
N ALA A 35 -16.06 0.57 -18.41
CA ALA A 35 -15.95 -0.63 -19.23
C ALA A 35 -16.48 -1.90 -18.54
N GLY A 36 -16.92 -1.82 -17.28
CA GLY A 36 -17.40 -2.96 -16.51
C GLY A 36 -16.30 -3.92 -16.03
N ILE A 37 -15.04 -3.48 -16.02
CA ILE A 37 -13.89 -4.32 -15.68
C ILE A 37 -13.53 -4.10 -14.20
N PRO A 38 -13.67 -5.12 -13.33
CA PRO A 38 -13.26 -5.01 -11.94
C PRO A 38 -11.73 -4.89 -11.83
N VAL A 39 -11.29 -3.97 -10.98
CA VAL A 39 -9.87 -3.73 -10.69
C VAL A 39 -9.54 -4.12 -9.26
N LEU A 40 -8.49 -4.93 -9.08
CA LEU A 40 -7.89 -5.22 -7.78
C LEU A 40 -6.53 -4.53 -7.65
N VAL A 41 -6.36 -3.79 -6.57
CA VAL A 41 -5.07 -3.17 -6.22
C VAL A 41 -4.32 -4.12 -5.31
N THR A 42 -3.02 -4.32 -5.53
CA THR A 42 -2.22 -5.22 -4.68
C THR A 42 -0.91 -4.59 -4.22
N ASP A 43 -0.38 -5.10 -3.10
CA ASP A 43 0.87 -4.70 -2.44
C ASP A 43 0.85 -3.28 -1.84
N ARG A 44 0.60 -2.25 -2.66
CA ARG A 44 0.59 -0.85 -2.25
C ARG A 44 -0.81 -0.24 -2.35
N LYS A 45 -1.21 0.54 -1.34
CA LYS A 45 -2.47 1.28 -1.36
C LYS A 45 -2.36 2.52 -2.25
N ILE A 46 -3.46 2.88 -2.89
CA ILE A 46 -3.63 4.15 -3.63
C ILE A 46 -4.55 5.09 -2.86
N HIS A 47 -4.46 6.37 -3.16
CA HIS A 47 -5.38 7.38 -2.68
C HIS A 47 -6.29 7.79 -3.85
N VAL A 48 -7.59 7.64 -3.64
CA VAL A 48 -8.66 8.02 -4.56
C VAL A 48 -9.80 8.59 -3.73
N ASP A 49 -10.48 9.59 -4.26
CA ASP A 49 -11.62 10.22 -3.58
C ASP A 49 -12.82 9.25 -3.50
N ASP A 50 -13.06 8.49 -4.58
CA ASP A 50 -14.09 7.44 -4.64
C ASP A 50 -13.45 6.05 -4.49
N GLN A 51 -13.60 5.44 -3.32
CA GLN A 51 -13.10 4.08 -3.05
C GLN A 51 -13.84 2.98 -3.84
N SER A 52 -15.00 3.27 -4.45
CA SER A 52 -15.72 2.31 -5.30
C SER A 52 -15.10 2.14 -6.70
N LEU A 53 -14.04 2.91 -7.01
CA LEU A 53 -13.29 2.82 -8.27
C LEU A 53 -12.48 1.52 -8.42
N TYR A 54 -12.26 0.78 -7.33
CA TYR A 54 -11.62 -0.53 -7.39
C TYR A 54 -12.38 -1.52 -6.50
N ALA A 55 -12.40 -2.79 -6.91
CA ALA A 55 -13.18 -3.84 -6.26
C ALA A 55 -12.61 -4.26 -4.91
N GLY A 56 -11.31 -4.08 -4.71
CA GLY A 56 -10.66 -4.40 -3.44
C GLY A 56 -9.14 -4.28 -3.48
N PHE A 57 -8.55 -4.32 -2.28
CA PHE A 57 -7.12 -4.31 -2.06
C PHE A 57 -6.65 -5.66 -1.51
N ILE A 58 -5.58 -6.21 -2.09
CA ILE A 58 -4.92 -7.43 -1.62
C ILE A 58 -3.53 -7.04 -1.11
N GLY A 59 -3.27 -7.17 0.17
CA GLY A 59 -1.96 -6.87 0.72
C GLY A 59 -1.90 -7.04 2.23
N THR A 60 -0.79 -6.62 2.80
CA THR A 60 -0.56 -6.71 4.24
C THR A 60 -1.11 -5.48 4.98
N ASP A 61 -1.28 -5.62 6.29
CA ASP A 61 -1.45 -4.47 7.18
C ASP A 61 -0.07 -3.92 7.53
N SER A 62 0.49 -3.12 6.61
CA SER A 62 1.84 -2.59 6.74
C SER A 62 2.01 -1.69 7.98
N LEU A 63 0.93 -1.07 8.47
CA LEU A 63 0.96 -0.30 9.72
C LEU A 63 1.14 -1.22 10.93
N ARG A 64 0.41 -2.33 10.97
CA ARG A 64 0.58 -3.35 12.02
C ARG A 64 1.95 -4.00 11.96
N GLU A 65 2.46 -4.29 10.77
CA GLU A 65 3.82 -4.82 10.59
C GLU A 65 4.87 -3.86 11.14
N GLY A 66 4.79 -2.57 10.80
CA GLY A 66 5.69 -1.55 11.34
C GLY A 66 5.62 -1.43 12.86
N ARG A 67 4.41 -1.47 13.44
CA ARG A 67 4.23 -1.46 14.91
C ARG A 67 4.84 -2.70 15.56
N ASN A 68 4.59 -3.88 15.00
CA ASN A 68 5.15 -5.14 15.51
C ASN A 68 6.67 -5.14 15.44
N ALA A 69 7.26 -4.61 14.37
CA ALA A 69 8.71 -4.44 14.24
C ALA A 69 9.27 -3.52 15.33
N GLY A 70 8.62 -2.39 15.60
CA GLY A 70 8.99 -1.49 16.69
C GLY A 70 8.91 -2.16 18.06
N LEU A 71 7.82 -2.89 18.33
CA LEU A 71 7.65 -3.66 19.58
C LEU A 71 8.72 -4.74 19.74
N PHE A 72 9.08 -5.42 18.65
CA PHE A 72 10.15 -6.42 18.66
C PHE A 72 11.50 -5.80 19.04
N VAL A 73 11.86 -4.64 18.46
CA VAL A 73 13.10 -3.93 18.80
C VAL A 73 13.09 -3.50 20.27
N LEU A 74 11.98 -2.92 20.74
CA LEU A 74 11.83 -2.52 22.15
C LEU A 74 12.04 -3.72 23.09
N ASP A 75 11.41 -4.86 22.79
CA ASP A 75 11.52 -6.08 23.60
C ASP A 75 12.95 -6.65 23.59
N LYS A 76 13.56 -6.75 22.41
CA LYS A 76 14.91 -7.31 22.22
C LYS A 76 16.00 -6.49 22.93
N PHE A 77 15.80 -5.19 23.09
CA PHE A 77 16.79 -4.26 23.66
C PHE A 77 16.38 -3.65 25.00
N LYS A 78 15.37 -4.20 25.72
CA LYS A 78 14.89 -3.70 27.02
C LYS A 78 16.05 -3.33 27.98
N ASN A 79 17.00 -4.24 28.19
CA ASN A 79 18.13 -4.05 29.11
C ASN A 79 19.22 -3.09 28.57
N LYS A 80 19.25 -2.85 27.25
CA LYS A 80 20.18 -1.91 26.63
C LYS A 80 19.65 -0.47 26.65
N SER A 81 18.32 -0.31 26.70
CA SER A 81 17.67 1.00 26.84
C SER A 81 17.92 1.64 28.21
N GLU A 82 17.94 0.86 29.29
CA GLU A 82 18.34 1.32 30.62
C GLU A 82 19.81 1.78 30.62
N LEU A 83 20.69 1.02 29.98
CA LEU A 83 22.11 1.36 29.84
C LEU A 83 22.35 2.65 29.03
N LEU A 84 21.57 2.89 27.97
CA LEU A 84 21.65 4.09 27.14
C LEU A 84 21.15 5.35 27.87
N ASN A 85 20.11 5.21 28.70
CA ASN A 85 19.60 6.30 29.53
C ASN A 85 20.62 6.73 30.60
N GLU A 86 21.45 5.80 31.07
CA GLU A 86 22.55 6.08 32.00
C GLU A 86 23.75 6.76 31.32
N THR A 87 24.06 6.43 30.07
CA THR A 87 25.24 6.97 29.36
C THR A 87 25.00 8.30 28.62
N LYS A 88 23.76 8.76 28.45
CA LYS A 88 23.38 10.00 27.72
C LYS A 88 23.92 10.09 26.27
N GLU A 89 24.37 8.99 25.68
CA GLU A 89 24.69 8.94 24.25
C GLU A 89 23.41 8.69 23.46
N TYR A 90 22.77 9.77 23.03
CA TYR A 90 21.73 9.70 22.00
C TYR A 90 22.42 9.58 20.64
N ILE A 91 22.05 8.55 19.88
CA ILE A 91 22.51 8.35 18.52
C ILE A 91 21.86 9.45 17.65
N ASN A 92 22.71 10.32 17.08
CA ASN A 92 22.30 11.33 16.08
C ASN A 92 21.70 10.68 14.84
#